data_AF-A0A961WTT6-F1
#
_entry.id   AF-A0A961WTT6-F1
#
_cell.length_a   1.000
_cell.length_b   1.000
_cell.length_c   1.000
_cell.angle_alpha   90.00
_cell.angle_beta   90.00
_cell.angle_gamma   90.00
#
_symmetry.space_group_name_H-M   'P 1'
#
loop_
_entity.id
_entity.type
_entity.pdbx_description
1 polymer ?
#
loop_
_entity_poly.entity_id
_entity_poly.type
_entity_poly.pdbx_seq_one_letter_code
_entity_poly.pdbx_strand_id
1 'polypeptide(L)' 'MDQSVEQKSAALDAFFNKPLEEVDADIFGAIDSELGRQRHEIELIASENIVSRAVLEAQGSIMTNKYAEGYP' A
#
# COMPACT_ATOMS: atom_id res chain seq x y z
N MET A 1 -31.61 19.46 -0.85
CA MET A 1 -30.60 18.39 -0.81
C MET A 1 -29.48 18.91 0.06
N ASP A 2 -29.09 18.14 1.08
CA ASP A 2 -28.22 18.59 2.17
C ASP A 2 -26.75 18.56 1.72
N GLN A 3 -26.18 19.75 1.48
CA GLN A 3 -24.78 19.93 1.05
C GLN A 3 -23.76 19.35 2.04
N SER A 4 -24.15 19.15 3.31
CA SER A 4 -23.26 18.60 4.33
C SER A 4 -23.03 17.08 4.18
N VAL A 5 -23.98 16.36 3.58
CA VAL A 5 -23.85 14.92 3.31
C VAL A 5 -22.92 14.68 2.12
N GLU A 6 -23.04 15.51 1.09
CA GLU A 6 -22.25 15.42 -0.14
C GLU A 6 -20.76 15.70 0.11
N GLN A 7 -20.45 16.67 0.98
CA GLN A 7 -19.09 16.96 1.41
C GLN A 7 -18.46 15.82 2.22
N LYS A 8 -19.23 15.15 3.09
CA LYS A 8 -18.75 14.00 3.86
C LYS A 8 -18.48 12.78 2.98
N SER A 9 -19.31 12.54 1.96
CA SER A 9 -19.09 11.46 0.99
C SER A 9 -17.78 11.65 0.23
N ALA A 10 -17.54 12.85 -0.31
CA ALA A 10 -16.32 13.14 -1.05
C ALA A 10 -15.05 13.02 -0.19
N ALA A 11 -15.12 13.42 1.09
CA ALA A 11 -14.00 13.27 2.02
C ALA A 11 -13.68 11.80 2.34
N LEU A 12 -14.71 10.95 2.48
CA LEU A 12 -14.54 9.51 2.69
C LEU A 12 -13.95 8.84 1.45
N ASP A 13 -14.44 9.19 0.26
CA ASP A 13 -13.91 8.67 -1.00
C ASP A 13 -12.45 9.04 -1.17
N ALA A 14 -12.08 10.27 -0.83
CA ALA A 14 -10.69 10.73 -0.84
C ALA A 14 -9.81 9.98 0.17
N PHE A 15 -10.33 9.67 1.36
CA PHE A 15 -9.57 8.95 2.39
C PHE A 15 -9.23 7.51 1.96
N PHE A 16 -10.17 6.79 1.35
CA PHE A 16 -9.98 5.37 1.02
C PHE A 16 -9.31 5.13 -0.34
N ASN A 17 -9.43 6.04 -1.31
CA ASN A 17 -9.04 5.76 -2.69
C ASN A 17 -7.85 6.59 -3.20
N LYS A 18 -7.38 7.58 -2.44
CA LYS A 18 -6.20 8.33 -2.85
C LYS A 18 -4.94 7.45 -2.84
N PRO A 19 -4.06 7.59 -3.85
CA PRO A 19 -2.81 6.86 -3.87
C PRO A 19 -1.88 7.33 -2.74
N LEU A 20 -0.96 6.45 -2.32
CA LEU A 20 0.01 6.75 -1.26
C LEU A 20 0.81 8.02 -1.55
N GLU A 21 1.24 8.23 -2.79
CA GLU A 21 1.95 9.45 -3.23
C GLU A 21 1.20 10.76 -2.87
N GLU A 22 -0.12 10.77 -3.01
CA GLU A 22 -0.94 11.95 -2.72
C GLU A 22 -1.25 12.12 -1.23
N VAL A 23 -1.29 11.01 -0.49
CA VAL A 23 -1.60 11.00 0.96
C VAL A 23 -0.35 11.28 1.79
N ASP A 24 0.77 10.68 1.39
CA ASP A 24 2.07 10.73 2.08
C ASP A 24 3.22 10.58 1.08
N ALA A 25 3.61 11.71 0.47
CA ALA A 25 4.69 11.79 -0.51
C ALA A 25 6.07 11.42 0.07
N ASP A 26 6.28 11.66 1.37
CA ASP A 26 7.56 11.38 2.04
C ASP A 26 7.77 9.87 2.15
N ILE A 27 6.74 9.12 2.58
CA ILE A 27 6.79 7.66 2.63
C ILE A 27 6.88 7.05 1.23
N PHE A 28 6.14 7.59 0.26
CA PHE A 28 6.25 7.14 -1.13
C PHE A 28 7.69 7.31 -1.68
N GLY A 29 8.31 8.47 -1.45
CA GLY A 29 9.68 8.74 -1.88
C GLY A 29 10.71 7.84 -1.19
N ALA A 30 10.50 7.49 0.08
CA ALA A 30 11.35 6.53 0.78
C ALA A 30 11.27 5.12 0.18
N ILE A 31 10.07 4.66 -0.19
CA ILE A 31 9.86 3.36 -0.84
C ILE A 31 10.53 3.33 -2.22
N ASP A 32 10.38 4.38 -3.02
CA ASP A 32 10.99 4.46 -4.35
C ASP A 32 12.53 4.49 -4.28
N SER A 33 13.07 5.20 -3.28
CA SER A 33 14.51 5.22 -3.02
C SER A 33 15.05 3.84 -2.66
N GLU A 34 14.34 3.07 -1.84
CA GLU A 34 14.71 1.70 -1.48
C GLU A 34 14.58 0.73 -2.68
N LEU A 35 13.55 0.88 -3.51
CA LEU A 35 13.45 0.15 -4.78
C LEU A 35 14.64 0.45 -5.69
N GLY A 36 15.07 1.72 -5.72
CA GLY A 36 16.30 2.14 -6.38
C GLY A 36 17.52 1.40 -5.84
N ARG A 37 17.71 1.38 -4.51
CA ARG A 37 18.82 0.68 -3.85
C ARG A 37 18.88 -0.80 -4.24
N GLN A 38 17.78 -1.53 -4.07
CA GLN A 38 17.69 -2.96 -4.39
C GLN A 38 17.98 -3.30 -5.86
N ARG A 39 17.74 -2.35 -6.79
CA ARG A 39 18.00 -2.55 -8.24
C ARG A 39 19.45 -2.30 -8.65
N HIS A 40 20.19 -1.51 -7.88
CA HIS A 40 21.54 -1.06 -8.26
C HIS A 40 22.66 -1.69 -7.42
N GLU A 41 22.30 -2.44 -6.38
CA GLU A 41 23.24 -3.18 -5.53
C GLU A 41 23.19 -4.70 -5.80
N ILE A 42 24.27 -5.39 -5.42
CA ILE A 42 24.32 -6.85 -5.43
C ILE A 42 23.96 -7.32 -4.03
N GLU A 43 22.79 -7.94 -3.87
CA GLU A 43 22.34 -8.48 -2.60
C GLU A 43 22.98 -9.85 -2.33
N LEU A 44 23.84 -9.92 -1.31
CA LEU A 44 24.61 -11.13 -0.94
C LEU A 44 24.15 -11.76 0.38
N ILE A 45 23.05 -11.26 0.95
CA ILE A 45 22.49 -11.77 2.20
C ILE A 45 21.66 -13.02 1.87
N ALA A 46 22.15 -14.20 2.27
CA ALA A 46 21.55 -15.48 1.90
C ALA A 46 20.10 -15.69 2.38
N SER A 47 19.65 -14.94 3.39
CA SER A 47 18.29 -15.00 3.93
C SER A 47 17.32 -14.03 3.26
N GLU A 48 17.80 -13.09 2.44
CA GLU A 48 16.97 -12.11 1.77
C GLU A 48 16.59 -12.58 0.36
N ASN A 49 15.47 -12.06 -0.16
CA ASN A 49 14.96 -12.43 -1.48
C ASN A 49 14.07 -11.33 -2.06
N ILE A 50 13.94 -11.29 -3.38
CA ILE A 50 13.04 -10.39 -4.10
C ILE A 50 11.77 -11.15 -4.46
N VAL A 51 10.64 -10.76 -3.87
CA VAL A 51 9.35 -11.39 -4.13
C VAL A 51 8.78 -10.99 -5.49
N SER A 52 7.91 -11.82 -6.06
CA SER A 52 7.26 -11.51 -7.32
C SER A 52 6.21 -10.41 -7.16
N ARG A 53 5.91 -9.70 -8.26
CA ARG A 53 4.83 -8.70 -8.29
C ARG A 53 3.48 -9.27 -7.84
N ALA A 54 3.17 -10.51 -8.20
CA ALA A 54 1.92 -11.16 -7.80
C ALA A 54 1.80 -11.31 -6.26
N VAL A 55 2.91 -11.57 -5.56
CA VAL A 55 2.93 -11.64 -4.09
C VAL A 55 2.69 -10.25 -3.48
N LEU A 56 3.33 -9.20 -4.04
CA LEU A 56 3.11 -7.82 -3.59
C LEU A 56 1.65 -7.39 -3.77
N GLU A 57 1.03 -7.71 -4.91
CA GLU A 57 -0.39 -7.41 -5.19
C GLU A 57 -1.32 -8.11 -4.18
N ALA A 58 -1.04 -9.38 -3.85
CA ALA A 58 -1.84 -10.11 -2.86
C ALA A 58 -1.69 -9.53 -1.45
N GLN A 59 -0.47 -9.11 -1.07
CA GLN A 59 -0.19 -8.56 0.26
C GLN A 59 -0.90 -7.22 0.51
N GLY A 60 -1.04 -6.38 -0.53
CA GLY A 60 -1.77 -5.10 -0.47
C GLY A 60 -3.28 -5.21 -0.71
N SER A 61 -3.86 -6.42 -0.68
CA SER A 61 -5.26 -6.64 -1.05
C SER A 61 -6.25 -6.44 0.11
N ILE A 62 -7.55 -6.48 -0.22
CA ILE A 62 -8.67 -6.35 0.73
C ILE A 62 -8.67 -7.39 1.85
N MET A 63 -7.84 -8.44 1.76
CA MET A 63 -7.74 -9.49 2.77
C MET A 63 -7.30 -8.96 4.13
N THR A 64 -6.58 -7.83 4.17
CA THR A 64 -6.14 -7.18 5.42
C THR A 64 -7.30 -6.72 6.31
N ASN A 65 -8.47 -6.45 5.72
CA ASN A 65 -9.63 -5.96 6.47
C ASN A 65 -10.34 -7.08 7.25
N LYS A 66 -10.03 -8.35 6.95
CA LYS A 66 -10.80 -9.47 7.48
C LYS A 66 -10.21 -9.96 8.79
N TYR A 67 -11.04 -9.95 9.82
CA TYR A 67 -10.81 -10.73 11.03
C TYR A 67 -11.30 -12.18 10.82
N ALA A 68 -10.41 -13.17 11.00
CA ALA A 68 -10.64 -14.58 10.68
C ALA A 68 -10.20 -15.50 11.84
N GLU A 69 -11.08 -15.64 12.84
CA GLU A 69 -10.92 -16.63 13.92
C GLU A 69 -11.40 -18.02 13.49
N GLY A 70 -10.86 -19.06 14.13
CA GLY A 70 -11.24 -20.45 13.89
C GLY A 70 -10.39 -21.12 12.80
N TYR A 71 -10.96 -22.13 12.16
CA TYR A 71 -10.38 -22.82 11.00
C TYR A 71 -11.25 -22.51 9.76
N PRO A 72 -10.76 -22.78 8.53
CA PRO A 72 -11.52 -22.58 7.31
C PRO A 72 -12.93 -23.19 7.33
#